data_AF-A0A1V4V7V8-F1
#
_entry.id   AF-A0A1V4V7V8-F1
#
_cell.length_a   1.000
_cell.length_b   1.000
_cell.length_c   1.000
_cell.angle_alpha   90.00
_cell.angle_beta   90.00
_cell.angle_gamma   90.00
#
_symmetry.space_group_name_H-M   'P 1'
#
loop_
_entity.id
_entity.type
_entity.pdbx_description
1 polymer ?
#
loop_
_entity_poly.entity_id
_entity_poly.type
_entity_poly.pdbx_seq_one_letter_code
_entity_poly.pdbx_strand_id
1 'polypeptide(L)'
;MKVDLDQILALAGDLSDEGNRDRFRRFLLASAKDPDAIMELLASAVLVSDLEHEIAVQDLVLSLGIPLGFEPGPSFGGHWKSPSGAIFILKPVAGDEPLDIAALVGRRESLPRTSAAASTAGEGTGEAEAAEKEGLKVDEDGRALDEEELSVLVLLVAKDSETLRVEEAILEEDESGQVRTISTSALLALTKMAREYRLTHGDVLLLLLASAPSVDPIIDLLARVVSRCEAETPTLEEIAQILGPSGRGGEAGPGEALQDLIDQSRYYAFGSRGAGRRETRR
;
A
#
# COMPACT_ATOMS: atom_id res chain seq x y z
N MET A 1 11.49 20.52 13.64
CA MET A 1 10.29 21.34 13.94
C MET A 1 9.12 20.58 13.36
N LYS A 2 8.31 19.92 14.20
CA LYS A 2 7.07 19.30 13.71
C LYS A 2 6.12 20.44 13.40
N VAL A 3 5.67 20.53 12.15
CA VAL A 3 4.66 21.51 11.75
C VAL A 3 3.31 20.88 12.05
N ASP A 4 2.49 21.58 12.82
CA ASP A 4 1.16 21.11 13.21
C ASP A 4 0.17 21.30 12.06
N LEU A 5 -0.87 20.45 11.98
CA LEU A 5 -1.88 20.53 10.93
C LEU A 5 -2.57 21.90 10.95
N ASP A 6 -2.94 22.38 12.14
CA ASP A 6 -3.58 23.69 12.33
C ASP A 6 -2.72 24.84 11.81
N GLN A 7 -1.39 24.74 11.96
CA GLN A 7 -0.46 25.74 11.43
C GLN A 7 -0.40 25.69 9.90
N ILE A 8 -0.48 24.49 9.32
CA ILE A 8 -0.50 24.31 7.85
C ILE A 8 -1.82 24.84 7.29
N LEU A 9 -2.95 24.51 7.91
CA LEU A 9 -4.28 24.99 7.52
C LEU A 9 -4.36 26.52 7.61
N ALA A 10 -3.88 27.09 8.72
CA ALA A 10 -3.80 28.55 8.89
C ALA A 10 -2.96 29.24 7.79
N LEU A 11 -1.94 28.58 7.25
CA LEU A 11 -1.11 29.10 6.15
C LEU A 11 -1.71 28.84 4.77
N ALA A 12 -2.38 27.70 4.58
CA ALA A 12 -3.05 27.37 3.34
C ALA A 12 -4.27 28.28 3.11
N GLY A 13 -4.96 28.65 4.18
CA GLY A 13 -6.26 29.30 4.15
C GLY A 13 -7.38 28.27 3.95
N ASP A 14 -8.60 28.77 3.78
CA ASP A 14 -9.81 27.95 3.64
C ASP A 14 -9.68 26.93 2.49
N LEU A 15 -9.68 25.64 2.82
CA LEU A 15 -9.55 24.54 1.86
C LEU A 15 -10.79 24.32 0.99
N SER A 16 -11.91 24.99 1.26
CA SER A 16 -13.06 24.98 0.35
C SER A 16 -12.78 25.77 -0.94
N ASP A 17 -11.79 26.67 -0.91
CA ASP A 17 -11.26 27.33 -2.10
C ASP A 17 -10.22 26.43 -2.80
N GLU A 18 -10.47 26.09 -4.07
CA GLU A 18 -9.60 25.19 -4.85
C GLU A 18 -8.17 25.74 -4.98
N GLY A 19 -8.00 27.07 -5.01
CA GLY A 19 -6.68 27.70 -5.07
C GLY A 19 -5.85 27.49 -3.80
N ASN A 20 -6.48 27.53 -2.64
CA ASN A 20 -5.87 27.21 -1.34
C ASN A 20 -5.61 25.70 -1.21
N ARG A 21 -6.59 24.89 -1.59
CA ARG A 21 -6.50 23.42 -1.58
C ARG A 21 -5.39 22.90 -2.48
N ASP A 22 -5.19 23.51 -3.66
CA ASP A 22 -4.07 23.18 -4.53
C ASP A 22 -2.70 23.47 -3.91
N ARG A 23 -2.58 24.54 -3.10
CA ARG A 23 -1.34 24.80 -2.35
C ARG A 23 -1.12 23.73 -1.28
N PHE A 24 -2.16 23.34 -0.57
CA PHE A 24 -2.12 22.25 0.39
C PHE A 24 -1.71 20.92 -0.25
N ARG A 25 -2.32 20.54 -1.39
CA ARG A 25 -1.96 19.33 -2.14
C ARG A 25 -0.51 19.35 -2.64
N ARG A 26 -0.01 20.50 -3.13
CA ARG A 26 1.41 20.62 -3.50
C ARG A 26 2.33 20.44 -2.29
N PHE A 27 1.94 20.94 -1.12
CA PHE A 27 2.64 20.67 0.12
C PHE A 27 2.63 19.17 0.43
N LEU A 28 1.48 18.49 0.35
CA LEU A 28 1.40 17.04 0.58
C LEU A 28 2.28 16.25 -0.40
N LEU A 29 2.29 16.60 -1.69
CA LEU A 29 3.18 15.97 -2.67
C LEU A 29 4.67 16.16 -2.35
N ALA A 30 5.05 17.36 -1.86
CA ALA A 30 6.41 17.61 -1.42
C ALA A 30 6.76 16.82 -0.16
N SER A 31 5.80 16.69 0.76
CA SER A 31 5.91 15.97 2.02
C SER A 31 5.80 14.46 1.88
N ALA A 32 5.31 13.93 0.75
CA ALA A 32 5.17 12.49 0.49
C ALA A 32 6.49 11.70 0.52
N LYS A 33 7.62 12.40 0.45
CA LYS A 33 8.95 11.82 0.67
C LYS A 33 9.18 11.38 2.12
N ASP A 34 8.40 11.91 3.06
CA ASP A 34 8.41 11.56 4.47
C ASP A 34 7.04 11.03 4.88
N PRO A 35 6.81 9.71 4.77
CA PRO A 35 5.52 9.10 5.10
C PRO A 35 5.10 9.33 6.56
N ASP A 36 6.06 9.49 7.49
CA ASP A 36 5.75 9.78 8.90
C ASP A 36 4.99 11.10 9.05
N ALA A 37 5.38 12.12 8.29
CA ALA A 37 4.73 13.42 8.33
C ALA A 37 3.26 13.32 7.89
N ILE A 38 2.96 12.58 6.80
CA ILE A 38 1.59 12.42 6.33
C ILE A 38 0.76 11.58 7.30
N MET A 39 1.33 10.49 7.82
CA MET A 39 0.65 9.64 8.81
C MET A 39 0.28 10.41 10.07
N GLU A 40 1.19 11.26 10.56
CA GLU A 40 0.92 12.10 11.73
C GLU A 40 -0.15 13.17 11.46
N LEU A 41 -0.07 13.84 10.30
CA LEU A 41 -1.08 14.82 9.92
C LEU A 41 -2.46 14.17 9.80
N LEU A 42 -2.56 12.98 9.22
CA LEU A 42 -3.82 12.23 9.15
C LEU A 42 -4.31 11.82 10.54
N ALA A 43 -3.42 11.31 11.41
CA ALA A 43 -3.76 10.93 12.77
C ALA A 43 -4.30 12.12 13.58
N SER A 44 -3.76 13.32 13.36
CA SER A 44 -4.29 14.56 13.95
C SER A 44 -5.62 14.96 13.32
N ALA A 45 -5.72 14.95 11.99
CA ALA A 45 -6.88 15.44 11.25
C ALA A 45 -8.18 14.70 11.62
N VAL A 46 -8.10 13.39 11.83
CA VAL A 46 -9.28 12.54 12.10
C VAL A 46 -9.89 12.74 13.50
N LEU A 47 -9.15 13.41 14.40
CA LEU A 47 -9.63 13.75 15.74
C LEU A 47 -10.65 14.89 15.72
N VAL A 48 -10.63 15.74 14.69
CA VAL A 48 -11.50 16.90 14.54
C VAL A 48 -12.52 16.64 13.42
N SER A 49 -13.78 16.97 13.68
CA SER A 49 -14.91 16.74 12.76
C SER A 49 -15.52 18.04 12.27
N ASP A 50 -14.70 18.88 11.64
CA ASP A 50 -15.16 20.05 10.90
C ASP A 50 -14.90 19.89 9.39
N LEU A 51 -15.53 20.76 8.59
CA LEU A 51 -15.47 20.68 7.13
C LEU A 51 -14.03 20.81 6.58
N GLU A 52 -13.20 21.65 7.20
CA GLU A 52 -11.83 21.88 6.74
C GLU A 52 -10.97 20.64 6.97
N HIS A 53 -11.13 20.01 8.13
CA HIS A 53 -10.47 18.75 8.49
C HIS A 53 -10.98 17.60 7.63
N GLU A 54 -12.27 17.52 7.31
CA GLU A 54 -12.81 16.50 6.40
C GLU A 54 -12.19 16.60 4.99
N ILE A 55 -12.05 17.83 4.47
CA ILE A 55 -11.36 18.06 3.20
C ILE A 55 -9.87 17.70 3.30
N ALA A 56 -9.21 18.04 4.41
CA ALA A 56 -7.82 17.70 4.65
C ALA A 56 -7.62 16.18 4.74
N VAL A 57 -8.48 15.45 5.44
CA VAL A 57 -8.48 13.99 5.57
C VAL A 57 -8.57 13.35 4.18
N GLN A 58 -9.45 13.82 3.32
CA GLN A 58 -9.56 13.31 1.95
C GLN A 58 -8.23 13.42 1.18
N ASP A 59 -7.59 14.58 1.22
CA ASP A 59 -6.34 14.82 0.50
C ASP A 59 -5.15 14.09 1.15
N LEU A 60 -5.14 13.96 2.48
CA LEU A 60 -4.15 13.18 3.23
C LEU A 60 -4.26 11.68 2.92
N VAL A 61 -5.47 11.12 2.95
CA VAL A 61 -5.74 9.74 2.51
C VAL A 61 -5.26 9.54 1.09
N LEU A 62 -5.60 10.44 0.16
CA LEU A 62 -5.10 10.34 -1.22
C LEU A 62 -3.56 10.34 -1.29
N SER A 63 -2.91 11.18 -0.49
CA SER A 63 -1.44 11.26 -0.45
C SER A 63 -0.77 10.00 0.13
N LEU A 64 -1.44 9.24 1.00
CA LEU A 64 -0.95 7.95 1.50
C LEU A 64 -0.84 6.87 0.41
N GLY A 65 -1.49 7.07 -0.75
CA GLY A 65 -1.29 6.19 -1.90
C GLY A 65 0.17 6.15 -2.37
N ILE A 66 0.88 7.29 -2.30
CA ILE A 66 2.25 7.42 -2.80
C ILE A 66 3.22 6.47 -2.08
N PRO A 67 3.33 6.47 -0.74
CA PRO A 67 4.19 5.51 -0.04
C PRO A 67 3.74 4.05 -0.20
N LEU A 68 2.46 3.81 -0.52
CA LEU A 68 1.93 2.49 -0.82
C LEU A 68 2.17 2.05 -2.29
N GLY A 69 2.82 2.88 -3.10
CA GLY A 69 3.14 2.59 -4.50
C GLY A 69 1.99 2.88 -5.49
N PHE A 70 0.96 3.59 -5.06
CA PHE A 70 -0.10 4.10 -5.92
C PHE A 70 0.21 5.50 -6.43
N GLU A 71 -0.26 5.79 -7.63
CA GLU A 71 -0.33 7.14 -8.17
C GLU A 71 -1.68 7.77 -7.79
N PRO A 72 -1.71 8.91 -7.08
CA PRO A 72 -2.96 9.64 -6.90
C PRO A 72 -3.43 10.12 -8.27
N GLY A 73 -4.74 10.04 -8.50
CA GLY A 73 -5.35 10.52 -9.73
C GLY A 73 -5.01 11.99 -10.04
N PRO A 74 -5.14 12.43 -11.32
CA PRO A 74 -4.88 13.81 -11.69
C PRO A 74 -5.67 14.77 -10.80
N SER A 75 -4.99 15.81 -10.31
CA SER A 75 -5.54 16.80 -9.38
C SER A 75 -6.13 16.21 -8.09
N PHE A 76 -5.61 15.08 -7.58
CA PHE A 76 -6.17 14.41 -6.39
C PHE A 76 -7.65 14.03 -6.59
N GLY A 77 -7.99 13.51 -7.78
CA GLY A 77 -9.35 13.20 -8.24
C GLY A 77 -10.08 12.05 -7.51
N GLY A 78 -9.80 11.82 -6.22
CA GLY A 78 -10.53 10.87 -5.38
C GLY A 78 -10.26 9.40 -5.70
N HIS A 79 -9.12 9.08 -6.32
CA HIS A 79 -8.74 7.70 -6.57
C HIS A 79 -7.23 7.47 -6.48
N TRP A 80 -6.87 6.23 -6.18
CA TRP A 80 -5.54 5.67 -6.37
C TRP A 80 -5.50 4.83 -7.63
N LYS A 81 -4.42 4.94 -8.39
CA LYS A 81 -4.12 4.09 -9.53
C LYS A 81 -2.87 3.27 -9.24
N SER A 82 -2.99 1.96 -9.38
CA SER A 82 -1.85 1.05 -9.33
C SER A 82 -1.08 1.08 -10.65
N PRO A 83 0.25 0.87 -10.64
CA PRO A 83 1.03 0.56 -11.84
C PRO A 83 0.52 -0.66 -12.62
N SER A 84 -0.13 -1.63 -11.96
CA SER A 84 -0.78 -2.77 -12.62
C SER A 84 -2.18 -2.43 -13.18
N GLY A 85 -2.57 -1.15 -13.15
CA GLY A 85 -3.82 -0.65 -13.71
C GLY A 85 -5.06 -0.77 -12.81
N ALA A 86 -4.97 -1.41 -11.64
CA ALA A 86 -6.07 -1.43 -10.67
C ALA A 86 -6.39 0.00 -10.17
N ILE A 87 -7.68 0.33 -10.04
CA ILE A 87 -8.12 1.66 -9.61
C ILE A 87 -8.95 1.53 -8.34
N PHE A 88 -8.58 2.27 -7.30
CA PHE A 88 -9.34 2.36 -6.05
C PHE A 88 -9.95 3.75 -5.94
N ILE A 89 -11.28 3.84 -5.96
CA ILE A 89 -11.99 5.07 -5.68
C ILE A 89 -12.05 5.24 -4.17
N LEU A 90 -11.52 6.34 -3.67
CA LEU A 90 -11.43 6.60 -2.24
C LEU A 90 -12.55 7.53 -1.80
N LYS A 91 -13.24 7.13 -0.73
CA LYS A 91 -14.22 7.98 -0.05
C LYS A 91 -14.01 7.85 1.47
N PRO A 92 -13.48 8.88 2.13
CA PRO A 92 -13.51 8.97 3.58
C PRO A 92 -14.96 9.02 4.05
N VAL A 93 -15.23 8.29 5.12
CA VAL A 93 -16.54 8.25 5.77
C VAL A 93 -16.37 8.72 7.21
N ALA A 94 -17.04 9.83 7.55
CA ALA A 94 -17.03 10.41 8.88
C ALA A 94 -18.47 10.69 9.33
N GLY A 95 -18.73 10.45 10.62
CA GLY A 95 -20.04 10.68 11.22
C GLY A 95 -21.14 9.78 10.69
N ASP A 96 -22.39 10.19 10.93
CA ASP A 96 -23.61 9.43 10.64
C ASP A 96 -24.20 9.78 9.26
N GLU A 97 -23.34 10.15 8.29
CA GLU A 97 -23.79 10.40 6.92
C GLU A 97 -24.35 9.09 6.32
N PRO A 98 -25.53 9.12 5.67
CA PRO A 98 -26.05 7.96 4.97
C PRO A 98 -25.10 7.56 3.84
N LEU A 99 -24.80 6.27 3.76
CA LEU A 99 -23.96 5.71 2.71
C LEU A 99 -24.85 5.30 1.55
N ASP A 100 -24.60 5.85 0.37
CA ASP A 100 -25.24 5.41 -0.86
C ASP A 100 -24.25 4.51 -1.61
N ILE A 101 -24.27 3.21 -1.28
CA ILE A 101 -23.36 2.22 -1.88
C ILE A 101 -23.63 2.11 -3.38
N ALA A 102 -24.90 2.19 -3.80
CA ALA A 102 -25.29 2.16 -5.20
C ALA A 102 -24.71 3.33 -6.00
N ALA A 103 -24.73 4.56 -5.46
CA ALA A 103 -24.12 5.72 -6.12
C ALA A 103 -22.60 5.58 -6.24
N LEU A 104 -21.94 4.99 -5.24
CA LEU A 104 -20.50 4.74 -5.27
C LEU A 104 -20.13 3.70 -6.34
N VAL A 105 -20.90 2.62 -6.45
CA VAL A 105 -20.74 1.61 -7.51
C VAL A 105 -21.04 2.22 -8.89
N GLY A 106 -22.06 3.07 -9.02
CA GLY A 106 -22.34 3.80 -10.26
C GLY A 106 -21.19 4.73 -10.68
N ARG A 107 -20.51 5.38 -9.71
CA ARG A 107 -19.31 6.20 -9.99
C ARG A 107 -18.17 5.36 -10.57
N ARG A 108 -18.02 4.11 -10.12
CA ARG A 108 -17.04 3.16 -10.68
C ARG A 108 -17.30 2.87 -12.16
N GLU A 109 -18.56 2.73 -12.56
CA GLU A 109 -18.92 2.53 -13.97
C GLU A 109 -18.64 3.76 -14.84
N SER A 110 -18.64 4.95 -14.25
CA SER A 110 -18.41 6.22 -14.96
C SER A 110 -16.94 6.54 -15.26
N LEU A 111 -15.99 5.90 -14.56
CA LEU A 111 -14.57 6.05 -14.86
C LEU A 111 -14.25 5.38 -16.20
N PRO A 112 -13.48 6.04 -17.09
CA PRO A 112 -13.05 5.42 -18.32
C PRO A 112 -12.22 4.20 -17.95
N ARG A 113 -12.76 3.00 -18.24
CA ARG A 113 -11.95 1.78 -18.27
C ARG A 113 -10.86 2.08 -19.29
N THR A 114 -9.62 2.20 -18.86
CA THR A 114 -8.51 2.41 -19.78
C THR A 114 -8.35 1.14 -20.59
N SER A 115 -9.12 1.03 -21.66
CA SER A 115 -8.75 0.23 -22.81
C SER A 115 -7.36 0.68 -23.20
N ALA A 116 -6.39 -0.23 -23.14
CA ALA A 116 -5.13 -0.08 -23.83
C ALA A 116 -5.39 -0.09 -25.35
N ALA A 117 -6.00 0.98 -25.85
CA ALA A 117 -6.09 1.29 -27.26
C ALA A 117 -5.94 2.80 -27.38
N ALA A 118 -4.69 3.25 -27.25
CA ALA A 118 -4.28 4.48 -27.92
C ALA A 118 -4.43 4.26 -29.43
N SER A 119 -5.64 4.46 -29.95
CA SER A 119 -5.85 4.67 -31.38
C SER A 119 -5.51 6.12 -31.68
N THR A 120 -4.28 6.31 -32.13
CA THR A 120 -3.83 7.47 -32.88
C THR A 120 -4.77 7.71 -34.07
N ALA A 121 -5.78 8.58 -33.90
CA ALA A 121 -6.50 9.17 -35.01
C ALA A 121 -5.67 10.32 -35.58
N GLY A 122 -4.59 9.98 -36.29
CA GLY A 122 -3.91 10.84 -37.24
C GLY A 122 -4.24 10.32 -38.64
N GLU A 123 -5.14 11.01 -39.33
CA GLU A 123 -5.41 10.77 -40.75
C GLU A 123 -4.14 11.01 -41.60
N GLY A 124 -3.87 10.09 -42.54
CA GLY A 124 -3.23 10.48 -43.81
C GLY A 124 -1.99 9.70 -44.25
N THR A 125 -2.23 8.56 -44.91
CA THR A 125 -1.59 8.08 -46.15
C THR A 125 -0.08 7.81 -46.22
N GLY A 126 0.28 6.56 -46.52
CA GLY A 126 1.56 6.20 -47.14
C GLY A 126 1.89 4.71 -46.99
N GLU A 127 1.76 3.95 -48.08
CA GLU A 127 2.13 2.53 -48.22
C GLU A 127 3.60 2.26 -47.88
N ALA A 128 3.89 1.16 -47.17
CA ALA A 128 4.84 0.10 -47.55
C ALA A 128 5.31 -0.74 -46.34
N GLU A 129 5.00 -2.03 -46.44
CA GLU A 129 5.79 -3.22 -46.06
C GLU A 129 6.53 -3.34 -44.71
N ALA A 130 6.15 -4.44 -44.03
CA ALA A 130 6.99 -5.42 -43.34
C ALA A 130 7.71 -5.02 -42.02
N ALA A 131 7.09 -5.42 -40.90
CA ALA A 131 7.81 -5.91 -39.72
C ALA A 131 6.92 -6.90 -38.95
N GLU A 132 7.54 -7.97 -38.47
CA GLU A 132 6.94 -9.13 -37.79
C GLU A 132 5.95 -8.75 -36.68
N LYS A 133 4.75 -9.35 -36.74
CA LYS A 133 3.83 -9.39 -35.59
C LYS A 133 4.34 -10.44 -34.61
N GLU A 134 4.89 -9.98 -33.48
CA GLU A 134 4.96 -10.78 -32.26
C GLU A 134 3.54 -11.21 -31.87
N GLY A 135 3.38 -12.52 -31.69
CA GLY A 135 2.10 -13.21 -31.64
C GLY A 135 1.26 -12.85 -30.43
N LEU A 136 0.07 -12.31 -30.71
CA LEU A 136 -1.10 -12.44 -29.86
C LEU A 136 -1.31 -13.95 -29.59
N LYS A 137 -1.15 -14.39 -28.34
CA LYS A 137 -1.48 -15.76 -27.96
C LYS A 137 -3.00 -15.89 -27.93
N VAL A 138 -3.53 -16.53 -28.96
CA VAL A 138 -4.95 -16.84 -29.09
C VAL A 138 -5.15 -18.30 -28.67
N ASP A 139 -6.21 -18.57 -27.91
CA ASP A 139 -6.62 -19.96 -27.60
C ASP A 139 -7.22 -20.66 -28.85
N GLU A 140 -7.52 -21.96 -28.74
CA GLU A 140 -8.07 -22.75 -29.86
C GLU A 140 -9.46 -22.26 -30.33
N ASP A 141 -10.10 -21.33 -29.61
CA ASP A 141 -11.42 -20.77 -29.91
C ASP A 141 -11.37 -19.33 -30.46
N GLY A 142 -10.19 -18.79 -30.74
CA GLY A 142 -10.09 -17.46 -31.38
C GLY A 142 -10.33 -16.29 -30.43
N ARG A 143 -10.29 -16.49 -29.11
CA ARG A 143 -10.44 -15.39 -28.15
C ARG A 143 -9.07 -14.78 -27.85
N ALA A 144 -9.00 -13.45 -27.95
CA ALA A 144 -7.91 -12.72 -27.34
C ALA A 144 -7.94 -13.01 -25.84
N LEU A 145 -6.79 -13.34 -25.25
CA LEU A 145 -6.65 -13.30 -23.80
C LEU A 145 -6.84 -11.83 -23.41
N ASP A 146 -7.96 -11.52 -22.77
CA ASP A 146 -8.28 -10.17 -22.32
C ASP A 146 -7.11 -9.65 -21.47
N GLU A 147 -6.45 -8.59 -21.95
CA GLU A 147 -5.46 -7.87 -21.17
C GLU A 147 -6.15 -7.37 -19.91
N GLU A 148 -5.82 -8.02 -18.79
CA GLU A 148 -6.16 -7.73 -17.38
C GLU A 148 -7.44 -6.91 -17.20
N GLU A 149 -8.55 -7.57 -16.83
CA GLU A 149 -9.72 -6.89 -16.26
C GLU A 149 -9.27 -5.96 -15.13
N LEU A 150 -9.11 -4.67 -15.44
CA LEU A 150 -8.74 -3.67 -14.47
C LEU A 150 -9.88 -3.57 -13.45
N SER A 151 -9.68 -4.17 -12.28
CA SER A 151 -10.66 -4.16 -11.21
C SER A 151 -10.72 -2.74 -10.63
N VAL A 152 -11.71 -1.96 -11.06
CA VAL A 152 -12.08 -0.73 -10.36
C VAL A 152 -12.84 -1.15 -9.11
N LEU A 153 -12.32 -0.77 -7.95
CA LEU A 153 -12.87 -1.04 -6.62
C LEU A 153 -13.16 0.28 -5.91
N VAL A 154 -14.19 0.32 -5.07
CA VAL A 154 -14.41 1.43 -4.13
C VAL A 154 -13.81 1.03 -2.79
N LEU A 155 -12.96 1.89 -2.24
CA LEU A 155 -12.39 1.75 -0.90
C LEU A 155 -12.86 2.90 -0.02
N LEU A 156 -13.73 2.58 0.92
CA LEU A 156 -14.22 3.46 1.96
C LEU A 156 -13.17 3.53 3.07
N VAL A 157 -12.75 4.75 3.42
CA VAL A 157 -11.82 4.98 4.51
C VAL A 157 -12.61 5.48 5.70
N ALA A 158 -13.00 4.56 6.58
CA ALA A 158 -13.87 4.84 7.70
C ALA A 158 -13.08 5.41 8.88
N LYS A 159 -13.70 6.32 9.63
CA LYS A 159 -13.26 6.58 11.01
C LYS A 159 -13.41 5.29 11.81
N ASP A 160 -12.49 5.03 12.74
CA ASP A 160 -12.47 3.77 13.52
C ASP A 160 -13.80 3.47 14.25
N SER A 161 -14.57 4.50 14.63
CA SER A 161 -15.89 4.33 15.27
C SER A 161 -16.99 3.86 14.30
N GLU A 162 -16.81 4.09 13.01
CA GLU A 162 -17.82 3.87 11.96
C GLU A 162 -17.59 2.56 11.20
N THR A 163 -16.46 1.86 11.42
CA THR A 163 -16.07 0.69 10.64
C THR A 163 -17.16 -0.38 10.58
N LEU A 164 -17.78 -0.69 11.73
CA LEU A 164 -18.84 -1.71 11.80
C LEU A 164 -20.09 -1.28 11.03
N ARG A 165 -20.52 -0.02 11.17
CA ARG A 165 -21.68 0.53 10.44
C ARG A 165 -21.46 0.47 8.94
N VAL A 166 -20.26 0.85 8.48
CA VAL A 166 -19.89 0.83 7.07
C VAL A 166 -19.84 -0.61 6.55
N GLU A 167 -19.28 -1.54 7.32
CA GLU A 167 -19.21 -2.96 6.95
C GLU A 167 -20.60 -3.59 6.81
N GLU A 168 -21.51 -3.32 7.75
CA GLU A 168 -22.91 -3.77 7.69
C GLU A 168 -23.62 -3.21 6.44
N ALA A 169 -23.45 -1.92 6.13
CA ALA A 169 -24.02 -1.30 4.94
C ALA A 169 -23.50 -1.94 3.63
N ILE A 170 -22.20 -2.26 3.56
CA ILE A 170 -21.62 -2.95 2.39
C ILE A 170 -22.22 -4.36 2.26
N LEU A 171 -22.36 -5.11 3.36
CA LEU A 171 -22.93 -6.46 3.35
C LEU A 171 -24.39 -6.48 2.90
N GLU A 172 -25.15 -5.43 3.16
CA GLU A 172 -26.56 -5.31 2.79
C GLU A 172 -26.75 -4.84 1.34
N GLU A 173 -25.92 -3.90 0.85
CA GLU A 173 -26.15 -3.21 -0.42
C GLU A 173 -25.19 -3.57 -1.56
N ASP A 174 -23.96 -4.06 -1.28
CA ASP A 174 -22.97 -4.38 -2.32
C ASP A 174 -23.08 -5.84 -2.81
N GLU A 175 -24.06 -6.09 -3.67
CA GLU A 175 -24.21 -7.40 -4.34
C GLU A 175 -23.01 -7.75 -5.24
N SER A 176 -22.22 -6.75 -5.63
CA SER A 176 -21.15 -6.90 -6.62
C SER A 176 -19.79 -7.26 -6.01
N GLY A 177 -19.63 -7.11 -4.70
CA GLY A 177 -18.37 -7.33 -3.96
C GLY A 177 -17.26 -6.35 -4.37
N GLN A 178 -17.62 -5.15 -4.83
CA GLN A 178 -16.72 -4.14 -5.36
C GLN A 178 -16.46 -2.98 -4.41
N VAL A 179 -17.10 -2.97 -3.24
CA VAL A 179 -16.93 -1.99 -2.20
C VAL A 179 -16.25 -2.65 -1.01
N ARG A 180 -15.23 -1.98 -0.49
CA ARG A 180 -14.52 -2.40 0.71
C ARG A 180 -14.38 -1.23 1.66
N THR A 181 -14.23 -1.55 2.94
CA THR A 181 -13.90 -0.60 3.98
C THR A 181 -12.54 -0.91 4.58
N ILE A 182 -11.82 0.15 4.92
CA ILE A 182 -10.62 0.12 5.74
C ILE A 182 -10.75 1.25 6.77
N SER A 183 -10.47 0.97 8.03
CA SER A 183 -10.41 2.03 9.03
C SER A 183 -9.18 2.91 8.84
N THR A 184 -9.25 4.11 9.41
CA THR A 184 -8.12 5.04 9.40
C THR A 184 -6.92 4.41 10.11
N SER A 185 -7.13 3.77 11.26
CA SER A 185 -6.07 3.08 12.00
C SER A 185 -5.44 1.93 11.22
N ALA A 186 -6.24 1.10 10.53
CA ALA A 186 -5.73 0.05 9.66
C ALA A 186 -4.95 0.60 8.46
N LEU A 187 -5.41 1.69 7.83
CA LEU A 187 -4.69 2.32 6.73
C LEU A 187 -3.33 2.89 7.17
N LEU A 188 -3.28 3.52 8.35
CA LEU A 188 -2.04 4.00 8.95
C LEU A 188 -1.09 2.83 9.29
N ALA A 189 -1.62 1.74 9.86
CA ALA A 189 -0.85 0.53 10.15
C ALA A 189 -0.28 -0.10 8.87
N LEU A 190 -1.08 -0.21 7.81
CA LEU A 190 -0.65 -0.70 6.50
C LEU A 190 0.48 0.16 5.91
N THR A 191 0.34 1.48 5.99
CA THR A 191 1.37 2.42 5.52
C THR A 191 2.66 2.27 6.31
N LYS A 192 2.56 2.21 7.64
CA LYS A 192 3.71 1.97 8.52
C LYS A 192 4.39 0.65 8.17
N MET A 193 3.61 -0.42 7.99
CA MET A 193 4.16 -1.73 7.66
C MET A 193 4.83 -1.77 6.28
N ALA A 194 4.27 -1.09 5.29
CA ALA A 194 4.89 -0.96 3.97
C ALA A 194 6.27 -0.31 4.03
N ARG A 195 6.43 0.71 4.89
CA ARG A 195 7.72 1.35 5.11
C ARG A 195 8.69 0.48 5.91
N GLU A 196 8.25 -0.04 7.06
CA GLU A 196 9.16 -0.64 8.06
C GLU A 196 9.47 -2.11 7.79
N TYR A 197 8.52 -2.87 7.23
CA TYR A 197 8.67 -4.32 7.01
C TYR A 197 8.71 -4.72 5.54
N ARG A 198 8.99 -3.75 4.65
CA ARG A 198 9.21 -3.96 3.20
C ARG A 198 8.03 -4.66 2.50
N LEU A 199 6.78 -4.36 2.88
CA LEU A 199 5.65 -4.80 2.05
C LEU A 199 5.78 -4.15 0.68
N THR A 200 5.72 -4.97 -0.36
CA THR A 200 5.76 -4.50 -1.75
C THR A 200 4.40 -3.94 -2.15
N HIS A 201 4.36 -3.16 -3.23
CA HIS A 201 3.09 -2.71 -3.80
C HIS A 201 2.15 -3.89 -4.14
N GLY A 202 2.70 -5.01 -4.62
CA GLY A 202 1.93 -6.23 -4.90
C GLY A 202 1.29 -6.82 -3.64
N ASP A 203 1.99 -6.79 -2.51
CA ASP A 203 1.44 -7.25 -1.22
C ASP A 203 0.29 -6.35 -0.76
N VAL A 204 0.47 -5.03 -0.89
CA VAL A 204 -0.58 -4.03 -0.58
C VAL A 204 -1.83 -4.27 -1.44
N LEU A 205 -1.66 -4.46 -2.75
CA LEU A 205 -2.76 -4.80 -3.64
C LEU A 205 -3.46 -6.08 -3.21
N LEU A 206 -2.70 -7.14 -2.90
CA LEU A 206 -3.28 -8.40 -2.49
C LEU A 206 -4.12 -8.25 -1.21
N LEU A 207 -3.64 -7.48 -0.23
CA LEU A 207 -4.38 -7.20 0.99
C LEU A 207 -5.68 -6.44 0.70
N LEU A 208 -5.61 -5.41 -0.15
CA LEU A 208 -6.78 -4.62 -0.51
C LEU A 208 -7.77 -5.39 -1.41
N LEU A 209 -7.32 -6.37 -2.20
CA LEU A 209 -8.13 -7.16 -3.16
C LEU A 209 -8.58 -8.54 -2.66
N ALA A 210 -7.93 -9.13 -1.65
CA ALA A 210 -8.32 -10.44 -1.11
C ALA A 210 -9.25 -10.37 0.10
N SER A 211 -9.30 -9.21 0.77
CA SER A 211 -10.14 -9.01 1.96
C SER A 211 -11.63 -9.14 1.67
N ALA A 212 -12.40 -9.55 2.68
CA ALA A 212 -13.87 -9.49 2.67
C ALA A 212 -14.32 -7.99 2.67
N PRO A 213 -15.60 -7.62 2.93
CA PRO A 213 -15.98 -6.21 2.85
C PRO A 213 -15.13 -5.31 3.75
N SER A 214 -14.55 -5.85 4.84
CA SER A 214 -13.57 -5.16 5.68
C SER A 214 -12.13 -5.69 5.50
N VAL A 215 -11.18 -4.77 5.35
CA VAL A 215 -9.73 -5.04 5.25
C VAL A 215 -9.08 -5.17 6.65
N ASP A 216 -9.66 -4.52 7.66
CA ASP A 216 -9.13 -4.36 9.01
C ASP A 216 -8.67 -5.67 9.67
N PRO A 217 -9.44 -6.78 9.65
CA PRO A 217 -9.07 -7.98 10.39
C PRO A 217 -7.72 -8.57 9.97
N ILE A 218 -7.39 -8.48 8.66
CA ILE A 218 -6.12 -8.97 8.14
C ILE A 218 -4.98 -8.03 8.55
N ILE A 219 -5.20 -6.71 8.48
CA ILE A 219 -4.20 -5.72 8.90
C ILE A 219 -3.91 -5.84 10.39
N ASP A 220 -4.94 -5.99 11.22
CA ASP A 220 -4.81 -6.20 12.66
C ASP A 220 -4.04 -7.48 13.00
N LEU A 221 -4.30 -8.56 12.27
CA LEU A 221 -3.57 -9.81 12.42
C LEU A 221 -2.08 -9.62 12.11
N LEU A 222 -1.77 -8.98 10.98
CA LEU A 222 -0.39 -8.71 10.57
C LEU A 222 0.33 -7.79 11.56
N ALA A 223 -0.30 -6.69 11.97
CA ALA A 223 0.24 -5.76 12.95
C ALA A 223 0.53 -6.46 14.29
N ARG A 224 -0.34 -7.36 14.74
CA ARG A 224 -0.13 -8.15 15.96
C ARG A 224 1.02 -9.14 15.83
N VAL A 225 1.14 -9.83 14.70
CA VAL A 225 2.24 -10.76 14.44
C VAL A 225 3.57 -10.01 14.43
N VAL A 226 3.62 -8.87 13.71
CA VAL A 226 4.78 -7.99 13.65
C VAL A 226 5.19 -7.51 15.04
N SER A 227 4.25 -6.98 15.83
CA SER A 227 4.51 -6.51 17.18
C SER A 227 5.06 -7.62 18.09
N ARG A 228 4.55 -8.85 17.92
CA ARG A 228 5.06 -10.01 18.66
C ARG A 228 6.49 -10.36 18.25
N CYS A 229 6.80 -10.34 16.96
CA CYS A 229 8.15 -10.60 16.48
C CYS A 229 9.16 -9.57 17.04
N GLU A 230 8.78 -8.30 17.15
CA GLU A 230 9.63 -7.27 17.75
C GLU A 230 9.87 -7.48 19.26
N ALA A 231 8.85 -7.93 19.99
CA ALA A 231 9.00 -8.24 21.41
C ALA A 231 9.84 -9.50 21.65
N GLU A 232 9.83 -10.45 20.69
CA GLU A 232 10.54 -11.72 20.78
C GLU A 232 11.93 -11.70 20.12
N THR A 233 12.38 -10.58 19.51
CA THR A 233 13.77 -10.48 19.05
C THR A 233 14.69 -10.52 20.27
N PRO A 234 15.51 -11.57 20.43
CA PRO A 234 16.41 -11.66 21.58
C PRO A 234 17.37 -10.48 21.53
N THR A 235 17.55 -9.82 22.68
CA THR A 235 18.53 -8.75 22.80
C THR A 235 19.93 -9.27 22.46
N LEU A 236 20.86 -8.40 22.05
CA LEU A 236 22.25 -8.83 21.80
C LEU A 236 22.87 -9.55 23.01
N GLU A 237 22.44 -9.18 24.22
CA GLU A 237 22.84 -9.83 25.48
C GLU A 237 22.22 -11.22 25.64
N GLU A 238 20.94 -11.41 25.32
CA GLU A 238 20.29 -12.73 25.31
C GLU A 238 20.84 -13.62 24.20
N ILE A 239 21.14 -13.07 23.01
CA ILE A 239 21.83 -13.80 21.94
C ILE A 239 23.20 -14.26 22.44
N ALA A 240 23.97 -13.40 23.10
CA ALA A 240 25.27 -13.74 23.68
C ALA A 240 25.15 -14.80 24.81
N GLN A 241 24.07 -14.78 25.59
CA GLN A 241 23.80 -15.78 26.63
C GLN A 241 23.34 -17.12 26.04
N ILE A 242 22.49 -17.12 25.02
CA ILE A 242 21.99 -18.32 24.32
C ILE A 242 23.11 -19.01 23.56
N LEU A 243 23.99 -18.24 22.90
CA LEU A 243 25.15 -18.78 22.19
C LEU A 243 26.27 -19.25 23.13
N GLY A 244 26.20 -18.88 24.41
CA GLY A 244 27.25 -19.11 25.40
C GLY A 244 28.60 -18.55 24.95
N PRO A 245 29.69 -18.76 25.71
CA PRO A 245 31.04 -18.51 25.22
C PRO A 245 31.37 -19.52 24.11
N SER A 246 30.94 -19.23 22.89
CA SER A 246 31.33 -19.95 21.68
C SER A 246 32.74 -19.50 21.27
N GLY A 247 33.70 -19.78 22.16
CA GLY A 247 35.10 -19.43 21.98
C GLY A 247 35.87 -20.07 23.11
N ARG A 248 36.75 -21.01 22.77
CA ARG A 248 37.80 -21.49 23.68
C ARG A 248 38.42 -20.29 24.39
N GLY A 249 38.52 -20.37 25.70
CA GLY A 249 38.98 -19.31 26.61
C GLY A 249 39.85 -18.24 25.97
N GLY A 250 39.34 -17.01 26.00
CA GLY A 250 40.01 -15.80 25.57
C GLY A 250 39.00 -14.66 25.61
N GLU A 251 39.41 -13.50 26.10
CA GLU A 251 38.63 -12.30 26.40
C GLU A 251 38.02 -11.62 25.14
N ALA A 252 37.26 -12.35 24.34
CA ALA A 252 36.57 -11.77 23.18
C ALA A 252 35.27 -11.09 23.63
N GLY A 253 35.14 -9.80 23.33
CA GLY A 253 33.91 -9.05 23.60
C GLY A 253 32.75 -9.53 22.70
N PRO A 254 31.49 -9.22 23.06
CA PRO A 254 30.30 -9.66 22.32
C PRO A 254 30.33 -9.31 20.81
N GLY A 255 30.95 -8.17 20.47
CA GLY A 255 31.10 -7.73 19.08
C GLY A 255 32.10 -8.57 18.26
N GLU A 256 33.19 -9.03 18.87
CA GLU A 256 34.16 -9.90 18.20
C GLU A 256 33.59 -11.30 17.99
N ALA A 257 32.86 -11.83 18.98
CA ALA A 257 32.20 -13.13 18.88
C ALA A 257 31.15 -13.15 17.75
N LEU A 258 30.39 -12.06 17.57
CA LEU A 258 29.40 -11.94 16.49
C LEU A 258 30.09 -11.84 15.12
N GLN A 259 31.18 -11.09 15.03
CA GLN A 259 31.95 -10.94 13.79
C GLN A 259 32.58 -12.28 13.36
N ASP A 260 33.17 -13.03 14.30
CA ASP A 260 33.70 -14.37 14.06
C ASP A 260 32.63 -15.33 13.56
N LEU A 261 31.40 -15.23 14.09
CA LEU A 261 30.28 -16.08 13.67
C LEU A 261 29.77 -15.73 12.26
N ILE A 262 29.73 -14.44 11.93
CA ILE A 262 29.42 -13.96 10.57
C ILE A 262 30.47 -14.48 9.59
N ASP A 263 31.75 -14.42 9.94
CA ASP A 263 32.83 -14.90 9.10
C ASP A 263 32.86 -16.45 9.00
N GLN A 264 32.45 -17.18 10.05
CA GLN A 264 32.19 -18.63 9.97
C GLN A 264 30.99 -18.97 9.09
N SER A 265 29.91 -18.17 9.13
CA SER A 265 28.73 -18.39 8.29
C SER A 265 29.03 -18.18 6.80
N ARG A 266 29.97 -17.26 6.48
CA ARG A 266 30.52 -17.10 5.12
C ARG A 266 31.28 -18.33 4.65
N TYR A 267 31.85 -19.13 5.55
CA TYR A 267 32.50 -20.41 5.24
C TYR A 267 31.49 -21.50 4.83
N TYR A 268 30.27 -21.46 5.36
CA TYR A 268 29.21 -22.43 5.05
C TYR A 268 28.26 -21.98 3.92
N ALA A 269 28.44 -20.77 3.39
CA ALA A 269 27.66 -20.26 2.25
C ALA A 269 28.15 -20.78 0.88
N PHE A 270 29.06 -21.76 0.82
CA PHE A 270 29.46 -22.41 -0.43
C PHE A 270 28.64 -23.68 -0.70
N GLY A 271 27.44 -23.46 -1.23
CA GLY A 271 26.78 -24.45 -2.08
C GLY A 271 27.46 -24.54 -3.44
N SER A 272 28.64 -25.17 -3.52
CA SER A 272 29.05 -25.85 -4.75
C SER A 272 28.84 -27.34 -4.55
N ARG A 273 27.75 -27.87 -5.12
CA ARG A 273 27.56 -29.32 -5.29
C ARG A 273 28.78 -29.86 -6.03
N GLY A 274 29.67 -30.58 -5.34
CA GLY A 274 30.91 -31.08 -5.94
C GLY A 274 31.53 -32.22 -5.13
N ALA A 275 31.22 -33.44 -5.58
CA ALA A 275 31.81 -34.74 -5.22
C ALA A 275 31.75 -35.18 -3.74
N GLY A 276 30.76 -36.04 -3.45
CA GLY A 276 30.75 -36.85 -2.24
C GLY A 276 32.04 -37.67 -2.07
N ARG A 277 32.47 -37.81 -0.81
CA ARG A 277 33.54 -38.74 -0.40
C ARG A 277 33.21 -40.15 -0.90
N ARG A 278 33.95 -40.64 -1.89
CA ARG A 278 34.17 -42.08 -2.00
C ARG A 278 35.26 -42.44 -1.01
N GLU A 279 34.83 -43.03 0.10
CA GLU A 279 35.70 -43.86 0.91
C GLU A 279 36.38 -44.89 0.00
N THR A 280 37.71 -44.87 -0.05
CA THR A 280 38.48 -46.05 -0.45
C THR A 280 39.17 -46.56 0.81
N ARG A 281 38.66 -47.69 1.27
CA ARG A 281 39.21 -48.51 2.33
C ARG A 281 40.20 -49.49 1.66
N ARG A 282 41.43 -49.48 2.17
CA ARG A 282 42.60 -50.33 1.83
C ARG A 282 43.38 -49.99 0.58
#